data_AF-A0A9D8FUR7-F1
#
_entry.id   AF-A0A9D8FUR7-F1
#
_cell.length_a   1.000
_cell.length_b   1.000
_cell.length_c   1.000
_cell.angle_alpha   90.00
_cell.angle_beta   90.00
_cell.angle_gamma   90.00
#
_symmetry.space_group_name_H-M   'P 1'
#
loop_
_entity.id
_entity.type
_entity.pdbx_description
1 polymer ?
#
loop_
_entity_poly.entity_id
_entity_poly.type
_entity_poly.pdbx_seq_one_letter_code
_entity_poly.pdbx_strand_id
1 'polypeptide(L)'
;MQKWEYLTMFLHADTKTQLEELKRRFPTEKTFVQFSPRSLIPSLDKLGEEGWELISMQPVYTGERGDLLLFQQYATLPAVQHNPWTHTYLCTFKRPKESTTAAMP
;
A
#
# COMPACT_ATOMS: atom_id res chain seq x y z
N MET A 1 -23.42 14.80 10.51
CA MET A 1 -21.98 14.69 10.18
C MET A 1 -21.74 13.40 9.41
N GLN A 2 -20.96 13.45 8.34
CA GLN A 2 -20.60 12.27 7.56
C GLN A 2 -19.73 11.32 8.40
N LYS A 3 -20.01 10.02 8.32
CA LYS A 3 -19.20 8.96 8.95
C LYS A 3 -18.31 8.30 7.89
N TRP A 4 -17.12 7.87 8.30
CA TRP A 4 -16.14 7.25 7.44
C TRP A 4 -15.86 5.81 7.87
N GLU A 5 -15.62 4.95 6.89
CA GLU A 5 -14.98 3.66 7.06
C GLU A 5 -13.50 3.80 6.65
N TYR A 6 -12.59 3.19 7.41
CA TYR A 6 -11.16 3.25 7.16
C TYR A 6 -10.60 1.85 6.88
N LEU A 7 -9.68 1.77 5.92
CA LEU A 7 -8.92 0.56 5.60
C LEU A 7 -7.44 0.89 5.72
N THR A 8 -6.73 0.14 6.55
CA THR A 8 -5.27 0.26 6.70
C THR A 8 -4.64 -1.07 6.35
N MET A 9 -3.69 -1.08 5.42
CA MET A 9 -3.06 -2.31 4.96
C MET A 9 -1.64 -2.08 4.45
N PHE A 10 -0.89 -3.17 4.35
CA PHE A 10 0.39 -3.17 3.66
C PHE A 10 0.21 -3.43 2.17
N LEU A 11 0.88 -2.63 1.35
CA LEU A 11 1.07 -2.91 -0.06
C LEU A 11 2.55 -3.13 -0.33
N HIS A 12 2.86 -4.21 -1.05
CA HIS A 12 4.23 -4.55 -1.44
C HIS A 12 4.41 -4.24 -2.92
N ALA A 13 5.38 -3.38 -3.23
CA ALA A 13 5.77 -3.11 -4.59
C ALA A 13 6.53 -4.32 -5.13
N ASP A 14 5.87 -5.18 -5.89
CA ASP A 14 6.51 -6.26 -6.63
C ASP A 14 5.84 -6.49 -7.99
N THR A 15 6.53 -6.09 -9.06
CA THR A 15 6.06 -6.28 -10.44
C THR A 15 5.80 -7.75 -10.79
N LYS A 16 6.43 -8.73 -10.13
CA LYS A 16 6.19 -10.15 -10.42
C LYS A 16 4.74 -10.54 -10.18
N THR A 17 4.10 -9.93 -9.17
CA THR A 17 2.71 -10.21 -8.82
C THR A 17 1.70 -9.52 -9.73
N GLN A 18 2.12 -8.46 -10.44
CA GLN A 18 1.26 -7.59 -11.25
C GLN A 18 1.70 -7.49 -12.71
N LEU A 19 2.59 -8.38 -13.18
CA LEU A 19 3.33 -8.19 -14.44
C LEU A 19 2.41 -8.07 -15.66
N GLU A 20 1.39 -8.93 -15.75
CA GLU A 20 0.48 -8.94 -16.90
C GLU A 20 -0.41 -7.70 -16.94
N GLU A 21 -0.84 -7.22 -15.78
CA GLU A 21 -1.59 -5.96 -15.66
C GLU A 21 -0.71 -4.77 -16.08
N LEU A 22 0.53 -4.74 -15.61
CA LEU A 22 1.48 -3.68 -15.94
C LEU A 22 1.82 -3.65 -17.43
N LYS A 23 2.01 -4.81 -18.07
CA LYS A 23 2.20 -4.90 -19.53
C LYS A 23 0.99 -4.38 -20.30
N ARG A 24 -0.22 -4.74 -19.87
CA ARG A 24 -1.46 -4.26 -20.51
C ARG A 24 -1.60 -2.75 -20.39
N ARG A 25 -1.25 -2.20 -19.23
CA ARG A 25 -1.39 -0.77 -18.92
C ARG A 25 -0.28 0.09 -19.50
N PHE A 26 0.94 -0.43 -19.56
CA PHE A 26 2.12 0.27 -20.08
C PHE A 26 2.74 -0.51 -21.25
N PRO A 27 2.03 -0.62 -22.39
CA PRO A 27 2.44 -1.48 -23.50
C PRO A 27 3.74 -1.03 -24.19
N THR A 28 4.14 0.23 -24.00
CA THR A 28 5.38 0.79 -24.55
C THR A 28 6.60 0.57 -23.63
N GLU A 29 6.39 0.14 -22.39
CA GLU A 29 7.47 -0.05 -21.42
C GLU A 29 8.16 -1.40 -21.65
N LYS A 30 9.47 -1.34 -21.95
CA LYS A 30 10.28 -2.53 -22.28
C LYS A 30 10.76 -3.29 -21.05
N THR A 31 10.91 -2.61 -19.92
CA THR A 31 11.49 -3.16 -18.69
C THR A 31 10.72 -2.68 -17.48
N PHE A 32 10.32 -3.60 -16.61
CA PHE A 32 9.66 -3.29 -15.35
C PHE A 32 10.63 -3.54 -14.19
N VAL A 33 10.98 -2.48 -13.45
CA VAL A 33 11.85 -2.57 -12.28
C VAL A 33 11.10 -3.27 -11.15
N GLN A 34 11.66 -4.36 -10.61
CA GLN A 34 10.93 -5.28 -9.75
C GLN A 34 10.19 -4.61 -8.59
N PHE A 35 10.90 -3.77 -7.84
CA PHE A 35 10.37 -3.13 -6.63
C PHE A 35 9.91 -1.68 -6.87
N SER A 36 9.56 -1.35 -8.11
CA SER A 36 9.06 -0.02 -8.45
C SER A 36 7.69 0.24 -7.79
N PRO A 37 7.47 1.40 -7.15
CA PRO A 37 6.15 1.78 -6.64
C PRO A 37 5.06 1.79 -7.72
N ARG A 38 5.44 1.90 -9.00
CA ARG A 38 4.51 1.79 -10.15
C ARG A 38 3.78 0.44 -10.16
N SER A 39 4.38 -0.62 -9.61
CA SER A 39 3.73 -1.92 -9.48
C SER A 39 2.49 -1.89 -8.57
N LEU A 40 2.31 -0.86 -7.76
CA LEU A 40 1.15 -0.69 -6.89
C LEU A 40 -0.09 -0.13 -7.61
N ILE A 41 0.07 0.51 -8.78
CA ILE A 41 -1.03 1.18 -9.49
C ILE A 41 -2.23 0.24 -9.72
N PRO A 42 -2.06 -1.01 -10.19
CA PRO A 42 -3.17 -1.97 -10.28
C PRO A 42 -4.00 -2.13 -9.00
N SER A 43 -3.33 -2.33 -7.87
CA SER A 43 -3.99 -2.53 -6.57
C SER A 43 -4.67 -1.24 -6.09
N LEU A 44 -4.04 -0.09 -6.30
CA LEU A 44 -4.58 1.21 -5.93
C LEU A 44 -5.84 1.55 -6.75
N ASP A 45 -5.82 1.28 -8.05
CA ASP A 45 -6.97 1.52 -8.92
C ASP A 45 -8.15 0.62 -8.55
N LYS A 46 -7.89 -0.67 -8.28
CA LYS A 46 -8.92 -1.60 -7.80
C LYS A 46 -9.58 -1.09 -6.52
N LEU A 47 -8.79 -0.57 -5.57
CA LEU A 47 -9.33 0.04 -4.35
C LEU A 47 -10.17 1.29 -4.68
N GLY A 48 -9.72 2.12 -5.63
CA GLY A 48 -10.49 3.25 -6.14
C GLY A 48 -11.84 2.84 -6.76
N GLU A 49 -11.87 1.77 -7.55
CA GLU A 49 -13.08 1.19 -8.13
C GLU A 49 -14.05 0.66 -7.05
N GLU A 50 -13.52 0.17 -5.93
CA GLU A 50 -14.29 -0.25 -4.74
C GLU A 50 -14.75 0.95 -3.86
N GLY A 51 -14.47 2.18 -4.28
CA GLY A 51 -14.87 3.41 -3.61
C GLY A 51 -13.91 3.88 -2.51
N TRP A 52 -12.72 3.29 -2.38
CA TRP A 52 -11.71 3.72 -1.43
C TRP A 52 -10.88 4.89 -1.96
N GLU A 53 -10.76 5.93 -1.15
CA GLU A 53 -9.86 7.08 -1.37
C GLU A 53 -8.58 6.89 -0.57
N LEU A 54 -7.42 6.90 -1.24
CA LEU A 54 -6.11 6.85 -0.58
C LEU A 54 -5.84 8.15 0.20
N ILE A 55 -5.55 8.03 1.49
CA ILE A 55 -5.25 9.15 2.39
C ILE A 55 -3.75 9.30 2.60
N SER A 56 -3.06 8.17 2.82
CA SER A 56 -1.66 8.14 3.20
C SER A 56 -1.00 6.89 2.62
N MET A 57 0.24 7.04 2.17
CA MET A 57 1.10 5.97 1.72
C MET A 57 2.52 6.28 2.20
N GLN A 58 3.05 5.46 3.10
CA GLN A 58 4.36 5.68 3.72
C GLN A 58 5.24 4.44 3.55
N PRO A 59 6.51 4.60 3.13
CA PRO A 59 7.45 3.48 3.12
C PRO A 59 7.76 3.07 4.55
N VAL A 60 7.71 1.76 4.82
CA VAL A 60 7.91 1.21 6.16
C VAL A 60 8.76 -0.05 6.12
N TYR A 61 9.36 -0.39 7.26
CA TYR A 61 9.91 -1.72 7.49
C TYR A 61 8.93 -2.47 8.37
N THR A 62 8.64 -3.70 7.97
CA THR A 62 7.70 -4.57 8.66
C THR A 62 8.44 -5.80 9.16
N GLY A 63 8.25 -6.15 10.43
CA GLY A 63 8.64 -7.46 10.93
C GLY A 63 7.66 -8.56 10.50
N GLU A 64 7.98 -9.80 10.83
CA GLU A 64 7.19 -10.98 10.44
C GLU A 64 5.78 -10.99 11.04
N ARG A 65 5.52 -10.18 12.08
CA ARG A 65 4.22 -10.08 12.76
C ARG A 65 3.42 -8.84 12.36
N GLY A 66 3.86 -8.12 11.32
CA GLY A 66 3.24 -6.86 10.90
C GLY A 66 3.58 -5.66 11.79
N ASP A 67 4.57 -5.81 12.67
CA ASP A 67 5.16 -4.75 13.47
C ASP A 67 5.94 -3.75 12.61
N LEU A 68 5.91 -2.46 12.96
CA LEU A 68 6.59 -1.40 12.24
C LEU A 68 7.93 -1.08 12.92
N LEU A 69 9.01 -1.02 12.15
CA LEU A 69 10.30 -0.57 12.67
C LEU A 69 10.32 0.97 12.76
N LEU A 70 10.51 1.49 13.97
CA LEU A 70 10.73 2.92 14.20
C LEU A 70 12.21 3.26 13.99
N PHE A 71 12.52 3.98 12.93
CA PHE A 71 13.89 4.38 12.57
C PHE A 71 14.62 5.24 13.61
N GLN A 72 13.90 5.86 14.54
CA GLN A 72 14.43 6.90 15.41
C GLN A 72 15.45 6.41 16.46
N GLN A 73 15.57 5.09 16.68
CA GLN A 73 16.41 4.54 17.77
C GLN A 73 17.74 3.91 17.32
N TYR A 74 18.02 3.82 16.01
CA TYR A 74 19.24 3.14 15.53
C TYR A 74 20.40 4.08 15.16
N ALA A 75 20.28 5.38 15.39
CA ALA A 75 21.40 6.31 15.23
C ALA A 75 22.52 6.11 16.28
N THR A 76 22.31 5.28 17.30
CA THR A 76 23.24 5.10 18.43
C THR A 76 23.57 3.63 18.76
N LEU A 77 23.07 2.65 18.01
CA LEU A 77 23.40 1.24 18.21
C LEU A 77 24.40 0.76 17.14
N PRO A 78 25.38 -0.08 17.50
CA PRO A 78 26.42 -0.52 16.57
C PRO A 78 25.83 -1.36 15.44
N ALA A 79 25.87 -0.79 14.23
CA ALA A 79 25.87 -1.43 12.91
C ALA A 79 25.22 -2.82 12.80
N VAL A 80 23.96 -2.96 13.18
CA VAL A 80 23.12 -3.94 12.48
C VAL A 80 22.97 -3.37 11.08
N GLN A 81 23.49 -4.09 10.07
CA GLN A 81 23.38 -3.72 8.66
C GLN A 81 21.90 -3.75 8.25
N HIS A 82 21.16 -2.70 8.60
CA HIS A 82 19.83 -2.51 8.10
C HIS A 82 19.97 -2.07 6.64
N ASN A 83 19.54 -2.93 5.73
CA ASN A 83 19.33 -2.55 4.34
C ASN A 83 18.40 -1.32 4.34
N PRO A 84 18.83 -0.14 3.84
CA PRO A 84 18.04 1.08 3.87
C PRO A 84 16.93 1.10 2.80
N TRP A 85 16.80 0.04 2.01
CA TRP A 85 15.75 -0.11 1.00
C TRP A 85 14.57 -0.94 1.51
N THR A 86 13.36 -0.37 1.38
CA THR A 86 12.09 -1.08 1.54
C THR A 86 11.25 -0.95 0.27
N HIS A 87 10.41 -1.97 0.03
CA HIS A 87 9.39 -1.98 -1.01
C HIS A 87 8.00 -2.20 -0.41
N THR A 88 7.87 -2.07 0.91
CA THR A 88 6.61 -2.19 1.65
C THR A 88 6.09 -0.81 2.02
N TYR A 89 4.81 -0.61 1.81
CA TYR A 89 4.11 0.64 2.08
C TYR A 89 2.95 0.40 3.04
N LEU A 90 2.88 1.21 4.09
CA LEU A 90 1.69 1.32 4.92
C LEU A 90 0.75 2.31 4.24
N CYS A 91 -0.40 1.80 3.79
CA CYS A 91 -1.41 2.58 3.11
C CYS A 91 -2.68 2.70 3.97
N THR A 92 -3.23 3.90 4.06
CA THR A 92 -4.51 4.18 4.72
C THR A 92 -5.48 4.75 3.70
N PHE A 93 -6.69 4.20 3.67
CA PHE A 93 -7.78 4.59 2.80
C PHE A 93 -9.02 4.95 3.62
N LYS A 94 -9.92 5.74 3.03
CA LYS A 94 -11.26 6.01 3.58
C LYS A 94 -12.33 5.85 2.50
N ARG A 95 -13.55 5.57 2.92
CA ARG A 95 -14.76 5.74 2.11
C ARG A 95 -15.95 6.13 2.98
N PRO A 96 -17.01 6.74 2.44
CA PRO A 96 -18.22 7.03 3.21
C PRO A 96 -18.77 5.73 3.80
N LYS A 97 -19.05 5.74 5.11
CA LYS A 97 -19.75 4.60 5.72
C LYS A 97 -21.19 4.64 5.26
N GLU A 98 -21.65 3.60 4.57
CA GLU A 98 -23.06 3.47 4.22
C GLU A 98 -23.87 3.59 5.52
N SER A 99 -24.74 4.60 5.57
CA SER A 99 -25.76 4.65 6.60
C SER A 99 -26.63 3.44 6.36
N THR A 100 -26.57 2.46 7.25
CA THR A 100 -27.48 1.32 7.27
C THR A 100 -28.90 1.86 7.37
N THR A 101 -29.51 2.19 6.23
CA THR A 101 -30.95 2.38 6.13
C THR A 101 -31.49 0.99 6.35
N ALA A 102 -31.91 0.75 7.59
CA ALA A 102 -32.58 -0.48 7.98
C ALA A 102 -33.59 -0.81 6.88
N ALA A 103 -33.36 -1.93 6.19
CA ALA A 103 -34.41 -2.59 5.45
C ALA A 103 -35.50 -2.91 6.49
N MET A 104 -36.49 -2.04 6.53
CA MET A 104 -37.75 -2.22 7.24
C MET A 104 -38.65 -3.14 6.40
N PRO A 105 -39.62 -3.81 7.06
CA PRO A 105 -39.68 -5.26 7.28
C PRO A 105 -40.14 -6.11 6.11
#